data_AF-A0A967GYA7-F1
#
_entry.id   AF-A0A967GYA7-F1
#
_cell.length_a   1.000
_cell.length_b   1.000
_cell.length_c   1.000
_cell.angle_alpha   90.00
_cell.angle_beta   90.00
_cell.angle_gamma   90.00
#
_symmetry.space_group_name_H-M   'P 1'
#
loop_
_entity.id
_entity.type
_entity.pdbx_description
1 polymer ?
#
loop_
_entity_poly.entity_id
_entity_poly.type
_entity_poly.pdbx_seq_one_letter_code
_entity_poly.pdbx_strand_id
1 'polypeptide(L)'
;LPPYHPDTPVIRENWSRYFDNLWLMDQFVGEKLSELEESGEAGNTIVFYYADHGGALPRGKRNIHDSGTRVPLIIRLPEKWKHFASVEAGGWIEDPVAFVDFPATAANLCGLEIPGIWEGRPFLGPDAVKRRHVYLFRGRMDERYDTVRAIRTREYLYVKNFSPHRPCGQAYTYPFRVLASMGSWYEAFKAGECNEIQARYWKPKAAEELYRIKDDPFQTASLVGRPEHAAVLGQLRRTLMDEMVRTRDTGLIPEGMSGRLAGSKTIHDYARSDAFRARQVFSAAMLATSRDARVLETLGRLSRSESALERYWAATGCLVLGQDAGSLKDRLLALLEDSVFDVRVTAAEALGVLGETAAAAPVLAAVIKDGNEHESLAAINALEALGRSGLMSMAEVKASLPKQVRGDSNRVIEAIEKIR
;
A
#
# COMPACT_ATOMS: atom_id res chain seq x y z
N LEU A 1 -11.80 22.17 -3.02
CA LEU A 1 -11.10 21.06 -2.34
C LEU A 1 -11.54 19.74 -2.97
N PRO A 2 -10.71 18.69 -3.01
CA PRO A 2 -11.19 17.35 -3.36
C PRO A 2 -12.34 16.90 -2.45
N PRO A 3 -13.31 16.11 -2.95
CA PRO A 3 -14.54 15.78 -2.23
C PRO A 3 -14.32 14.97 -0.95
N TYR A 4 -13.16 14.31 -0.81
CA TYR A 4 -12.78 13.55 0.38
C TYR A 4 -12.18 14.41 1.49
N HIS A 5 -11.86 15.68 1.26
CA HIS A 5 -11.41 16.57 2.33
C HIS A 5 -12.60 17.33 2.93
N PRO A 6 -12.75 17.36 4.27
CA PRO A 6 -13.69 18.29 4.91
C PRO A 6 -13.23 19.72 4.71
N ASP A 7 -14.19 20.62 4.65
CA ASP A 7 -13.95 22.02 4.32
C ASP A 7 -13.64 22.85 5.57
N THR A 8 -12.47 22.61 6.16
CA THR A 8 -12.00 23.32 7.36
C THR A 8 -11.03 24.45 7.00
N PRO A 9 -10.93 25.52 7.80
CA PRO A 9 -9.94 26.58 7.60
C PRO A 9 -8.50 26.04 7.48
N VAL A 10 -8.13 25.09 8.34
CA VAL A 10 -6.79 24.47 8.35
C VAL A 10 -6.51 23.72 7.05
N ILE A 11 -7.49 22.99 6.52
CA ILE A 11 -7.33 22.28 5.25
C ILE A 11 -7.20 23.28 4.10
N ARG A 12 -8.05 24.32 4.04
CA ARG A 12 -7.94 25.38 3.02
C ARG A 12 -6.57 26.05 3.04
N GLU A 13 -6.07 26.42 4.22
CA GLU A 13 -4.75 27.01 4.39
C GLU A 13 -3.65 26.08 3.88
N ASN A 14 -3.70 24.78 4.22
CA ASN A 14 -2.69 23.84 3.76
C ASN A 14 -2.71 23.66 2.23
N TRP A 15 -3.89 23.69 1.59
CA TRP A 15 -4.00 23.73 0.13
C TRP A 15 -3.43 25.01 -0.46
N SER A 16 -3.69 26.18 0.14
CA SER A 16 -3.11 27.46 -0.30
C SER A 16 -1.58 27.38 -0.29
N ARG A 17 -0.99 26.97 0.83
CA ARG A 17 0.47 26.81 0.96
C ARG A 17 1.06 25.79 -0.02
N TYR A 18 0.29 24.75 -0.34
CA TYR A 18 0.71 23.77 -1.34
C TYR A 18 0.82 24.42 -2.73
N PHE A 19 -0.14 25.27 -3.11
CA PHE A 19 -0.06 26.03 -4.37
C PHE A 19 1.04 27.09 -4.37
N ASP A 20 1.28 27.78 -3.25
CA ASP A 20 2.39 28.73 -3.13
C ASP A 20 3.75 28.04 -3.36
N ASN A 21 3.93 26.84 -2.79
CA ASN A 21 5.14 26.05 -3.01
C ASN A 21 5.27 25.54 -4.46
N LEU A 22 4.15 25.22 -5.13
CA LEU A 22 4.16 24.87 -6.55
C LEU A 22 4.58 26.06 -7.40
N TRP A 23 4.14 27.27 -7.07
CA TRP A 23 4.57 28.49 -7.76
C TRP A 23 6.08 28.72 -7.59
N LEU A 24 6.61 28.58 -6.37
CA LEU A 24 8.06 28.71 -6.12
C LEU A 24 8.87 27.65 -6.89
N MET A 25 8.38 26.41 -6.94
CA MET A 25 9.02 25.33 -7.69
C MET A 25 9.00 25.59 -9.20
N ASP A 26 7.92 26.15 -9.75
CA ASP A 26 7.83 26.54 -11.16
C ASP A 26 8.87 27.61 -11.52
N GLN A 27 9.04 28.63 -10.67
CA GLN A 27 10.09 29.65 -10.86
C GLN A 27 11.50 29.02 -10.84
N PHE A 28 11.76 28.14 -9.89
CA PHE A 28 13.03 27.41 -9.81
C PHE A 28 13.30 26.56 -11.06
N VAL A 29 12.28 25.89 -11.61
CA VAL A 29 12.43 25.15 -12.87
C VAL A 29 12.76 26.09 -14.02
N GLY A 30 12.10 27.26 -14.09
CA GLY A 30 12.40 28.29 -15.07
C GLY A 30 13.87 28.74 -15.02
N GLU A 31 14.40 29.02 -13.83
CA GLU A 31 15.82 29.35 -13.63
C GLU A 31 16.76 28.26 -14.15
N LYS A 32 16.46 26.98 -13.85
CA LYS A 32 17.29 25.86 -14.32
C LYS A 32 17.24 25.65 -15.83
N LEU A 33 16.11 25.94 -16.47
CA LEU A 33 16.00 25.92 -17.92
C LEU A 33 16.79 27.06 -18.57
N SER A 34 16.76 28.27 -17.98
CA SER A 34 17.61 29.39 -18.43
C SER A 34 19.10 29.08 -18.31
N GLU A 35 19.55 28.50 -17.19
CA GLU A 35 20.94 28.05 -17.01
C GLU A 35 21.36 27.04 -18.09
N LEU A 36 20.46 26.11 -18.46
CA LEU A 36 20.72 25.14 -19.52
C LEU A 36 20.82 25.82 -20.90
N GLU A 37 20.02 26.85 -21.18
CA GLU A 37 20.10 27.63 -22.41
C GLU A 37 21.39 28.46 -22.48
N GLU A 38 21.75 29.15 -21.39
CA GLU A 38 22.98 29.95 -21.27
C GLU A 38 24.24 29.10 -21.43
N SER A 39 24.21 27.83 -21.00
CA SER A 39 25.32 26.89 -21.20
C SER A 39 25.54 26.48 -22.66
N GLY A 40 24.58 26.73 -23.56
CA GLY A 40 24.61 26.27 -24.96
C GLY A 40 24.20 24.80 -25.16
N GLU A 41 23.94 24.04 -24.09
CA GLU A 41 23.63 22.60 -24.17
C GLU A 41 22.13 22.29 -24.34
N ALA A 42 21.25 23.30 -24.33
CA ALA A 42 19.81 23.11 -24.47
C ALA A 42 19.41 22.37 -25.76
N GLY A 43 20.12 22.62 -26.88
CA GLY A 43 19.86 21.94 -28.16
C GLY A 43 20.27 20.46 -28.18
N ASN A 44 21.03 20.02 -27.18
CA ASN A 44 21.58 18.68 -27.07
C ASN A 44 21.01 17.88 -25.89
N THR A 45 20.15 18.48 -25.06
CA THR A 45 19.68 17.90 -23.81
C THR A 45 18.19 17.56 -23.86
N ILE A 46 17.84 16.30 -23.56
CA ILE A 46 16.45 15.90 -23.30
C ILE A 46 16.12 16.22 -21.84
N VAL A 47 15.06 16.99 -21.60
CA VAL A 47 14.66 17.36 -20.23
C VAL A 47 13.43 16.56 -19.80
N PHE A 48 13.54 15.87 -18.67
CA PHE A 48 12.44 15.18 -18.01
C PHE A 48 12.05 15.96 -16.75
N TYR A 49 10.77 16.29 -16.62
CA TYR A 49 10.19 16.85 -15.40
C TYR A 49 9.14 15.90 -14.84
N TYR A 50 9.30 15.48 -13.59
CA TYR A 50 8.38 14.59 -12.88
C TYR A 50 8.54 14.71 -11.36
N ALA A 51 7.55 14.22 -10.61
CA ALA A 51 7.62 14.05 -9.16
C ALA A 51 7.85 12.57 -8.80
N ASP A 52 8.29 12.24 -7.58
CA ASP A 52 8.52 10.87 -7.12
C ASP A 52 7.22 10.15 -6.67
N HIS A 53 6.22 10.91 -6.22
CA HIS A 53 4.91 10.42 -5.82
C HIS A 53 3.85 11.53 -5.92
N GLY A 54 2.58 11.20 -5.66
CA GLY A 54 1.48 12.16 -5.60
C GLY A 54 1.64 13.22 -4.49
N GLY A 55 0.71 14.17 -4.42
CA GLY A 55 0.85 15.38 -3.59
C GLY A 55 1.08 15.12 -2.09
N ALA A 56 1.65 16.09 -1.38
CA ALA A 56 2.00 15.98 0.05
C ALA A 56 0.80 16.20 1.01
N LEU A 57 -0.40 16.40 0.47
CA LEU A 57 -1.62 16.61 1.25
C LEU A 57 -2.26 15.26 1.66
N PRO A 58 -3.19 15.25 2.62
CA PRO A 58 -3.85 14.01 3.05
C PRO A 58 -4.48 13.23 1.88
N ARG A 59 -4.46 11.90 1.97
CA ARG A 59 -4.80 10.97 0.88
C ARG A 59 -3.90 11.09 -0.38
N GLY A 60 -2.81 11.85 -0.34
CA GLY A 60 -1.77 11.90 -1.36
C GLY A 60 -0.68 10.86 -1.13
N LYS A 61 0.57 11.31 -0.92
CA LYS A 61 1.73 10.47 -0.54
C LYS A 61 1.31 9.32 0.40
N ARG A 62 1.82 8.12 0.14
CA ARG A 62 1.53 6.85 0.85
C ARG A 62 0.20 6.17 0.51
N ASN A 63 -0.64 6.75 -0.34
CA ASN A 63 -1.90 6.16 -0.78
C ASN A 63 -1.79 5.59 -2.19
N ILE A 64 -2.57 4.54 -2.47
CA ILE A 64 -2.49 3.77 -3.72
C ILE A 64 -3.30 4.40 -4.87
N HIS A 65 -4.25 5.28 -4.54
CA HIS A 65 -5.10 5.99 -5.52
C HIS A 65 -4.28 6.99 -6.35
N ASP A 66 -4.84 7.53 -7.44
CA ASP A 66 -4.13 8.43 -8.35
C ASP A 66 -3.66 9.70 -7.61
N SER A 67 -4.35 10.12 -6.55
CA SER A 67 -3.89 11.21 -5.67
C SER A 67 -2.51 10.97 -5.04
N GLY A 68 -2.11 9.71 -4.86
CA GLY A 68 -0.82 9.30 -4.30
C GLY A 68 0.17 8.70 -5.31
N THR A 69 -0.30 8.27 -6.47
CA THR A 69 0.52 7.51 -7.45
C THR A 69 0.64 8.16 -8.83
N ARG A 70 -0.31 9.02 -9.23
CA ARG A 70 -0.22 9.73 -10.51
C ARG A 70 0.60 11.00 -10.32
N VAL A 71 1.67 11.12 -11.07
CA VAL A 71 2.61 12.25 -11.06
C VAL A 71 2.57 13.02 -12.39
N PRO A 72 3.00 14.30 -12.42
CA PRO A 72 3.32 14.94 -13.68
C PRO A 72 4.48 14.21 -14.36
N LEU A 73 4.45 14.15 -15.69
CA LEU A 73 5.58 13.76 -16.52
C LEU A 73 5.55 14.62 -17.77
N ILE A 74 6.55 15.51 -17.91
CA ILE A 74 6.76 16.35 -19.08
C ILE A 74 8.14 16.00 -19.63
N ILE A 75 8.22 15.78 -20.95
CA ILE A 75 9.47 15.46 -21.62
C ILE A 75 9.66 16.45 -22.76
N ARG A 76 10.71 17.27 -22.67
CA ARG A 76 11.11 18.19 -23.74
C ARG A 76 12.22 17.56 -24.56
N LEU A 77 11.94 17.38 -25.85
CA LEU A 77 12.91 16.95 -26.86
C LEU A 77 13.32 18.19 -27.68
N PRO A 78 14.61 18.58 -27.70
CA PRO A 78 15.08 19.60 -28.62
C PRO A 78 15.10 19.06 -30.06
N GLU A 79 15.25 19.95 -31.03
CA GLU A 79 15.23 19.64 -32.47
C GLU A 79 16.10 18.42 -32.83
N LYS A 80 17.30 18.31 -32.26
CA LYS A 80 18.22 17.19 -32.46
C LYS A 80 17.59 15.82 -32.14
N TRP A 81 16.77 15.75 -31.11
CA TRP A 81 16.18 14.52 -30.57
C TRP A 81 14.68 14.37 -30.90
N LYS A 82 14.11 15.27 -31.71
CA LYS A 82 12.67 15.29 -32.03
C LYS A 82 12.15 13.98 -32.65
N HIS A 83 13.03 13.24 -33.33
CA HIS A 83 12.70 11.97 -33.99
C HIS A 83 12.32 10.86 -32.99
N PHE A 84 12.61 11.01 -31.70
CA PHE A 84 12.09 10.11 -30.66
C PHE A 84 10.66 10.42 -30.22
N ALA A 85 10.12 11.59 -30.58
CA ALA A 85 8.76 11.97 -30.22
C ALA A 85 7.74 11.14 -31.01
N SER A 86 6.71 10.66 -30.31
CA SER A 86 5.55 10.00 -30.94
C SER A 86 4.37 10.95 -31.17
N VAL A 87 4.50 12.20 -30.72
CA VAL A 87 3.53 13.30 -30.85
C VAL A 87 4.27 14.60 -31.10
N GLU A 88 3.60 15.57 -31.72
CA GLU A 88 4.12 16.92 -31.89
C GLU A 88 4.36 17.63 -30.54
N ALA A 89 5.19 18.67 -30.54
CA ALA A 89 5.41 19.49 -29.35
C ALA A 89 4.08 20.05 -28.79
N GLY A 90 3.86 19.90 -27.48
CA GLY A 90 2.59 20.23 -26.83
C GLY A 90 1.52 19.13 -26.92
N GLY A 91 1.81 18.01 -27.59
CA GLY A 91 0.95 16.83 -27.65
C GLY A 91 0.90 16.05 -26.33
N TRP A 92 -0.10 15.17 -26.20
CA TRP A 92 -0.35 14.35 -25.02
C TRP A 92 -0.19 12.86 -25.32
N ILE A 93 0.42 12.14 -24.38
CA ILE A 93 0.49 10.67 -24.40
C ILE A 93 -0.31 10.15 -23.21
N GLU A 94 -1.29 9.28 -23.48
CA GLU A 94 -2.16 8.69 -22.46
C GLU A 94 -1.76 7.26 -22.08
N ASP A 95 -0.70 6.73 -22.70
CA ASP A 95 -0.14 5.43 -22.37
C ASP A 95 0.43 5.47 -20.93
N PRO A 96 0.10 4.49 -20.06
CA PRO A 96 0.62 4.48 -18.69
C PRO A 96 2.16 4.37 -18.67
N VAL A 97 2.81 5.02 -17.69
CA VAL A 97 4.26 4.93 -17.42
C VAL A 97 4.50 4.63 -15.94
N ALA A 98 5.48 3.78 -15.63
CA ALA A 98 5.90 3.47 -14.26
C ALA A 98 7.36 3.89 -14.02
N PHE A 99 7.74 4.18 -12.78
CA PHE A 99 9.11 4.62 -12.47
C PHE A 99 10.19 3.59 -12.78
N VAL A 100 9.86 2.29 -12.68
CA VAL A 100 10.79 1.21 -13.04
C VAL A 100 11.26 1.30 -14.50
N ASP A 101 10.54 2.03 -15.34
CA ASP A 101 10.82 2.19 -16.76
C ASP A 101 11.86 3.29 -17.07
N PHE A 102 12.13 4.20 -16.13
CA PHE A 102 13.05 5.32 -16.36
C PHE A 102 14.49 4.87 -16.62
N PRO A 103 15.07 3.93 -15.84
CA PRO A 103 16.40 3.41 -16.14
C PRO A 103 16.49 2.79 -17.54
N ALA A 104 15.51 1.94 -17.90
CA ALA A 104 15.46 1.31 -19.22
C ALA A 104 15.30 2.34 -20.35
N THR A 105 14.51 3.40 -20.12
CA THR A 105 14.34 4.51 -21.06
C THR A 105 15.62 5.31 -21.25
N ALA A 106 16.35 5.61 -20.18
CA ALA A 106 17.63 6.32 -20.26
C ALA A 106 18.68 5.49 -21.01
N ALA A 107 18.79 4.19 -20.73
CA ALA A 107 19.69 3.30 -21.47
C ALA A 107 19.34 3.27 -22.97
N ASN A 108 18.06 3.11 -23.31
CA ASN A 108 17.57 3.10 -24.69
C ASN A 108 17.89 4.39 -25.46
N LEU A 109 17.71 5.55 -24.82
CA LEU A 109 18.05 6.85 -25.43
C LEU A 109 19.56 7.03 -25.66
N CYS A 110 20.38 6.47 -24.79
CA CYS A 110 21.84 6.51 -24.90
C CYS A 110 22.43 5.39 -25.78
N GLY A 111 21.61 4.51 -26.36
CA GLY A 111 22.07 3.35 -27.14
C GLY A 111 22.82 2.31 -26.31
N LEU A 112 22.51 2.21 -25.01
CA LEU A 112 23.09 1.24 -24.08
C LEU A 112 22.21 -0.01 -23.96
N GLU A 113 22.83 -1.15 -23.64
CA GLU A 113 22.12 -2.39 -23.35
C GLU A 113 21.26 -2.24 -22.08
N ILE A 114 20.03 -2.76 -22.13
CA ILE A 114 19.13 -2.83 -20.96
C ILE A 114 19.37 -4.16 -20.24
N PRO A 115 19.86 -4.15 -18.98
CA PRO A 115 20.10 -5.37 -18.23
C PRO A 115 18.81 -6.19 -18.02
N GLY A 116 18.87 -7.51 -18.22
CA GLY A 116 17.71 -8.39 -18.06
C GLY A 116 17.12 -8.47 -16.63
N ILE A 117 17.83 -7.97 -15.62
CA ILE A 117 17.33 -7.85 -14.24
C ILE A 117 16.40 -6.64 -14.05
N TRP A 118 16.42 -5.65 -14.96
CA TRP A 118 15.51 -4.52 -14.89
C TRP A 118 14.10 -4.92 -15.31
N GLU A 119 13.13 -4.63 -14.45
CA GLU A 119 11.72 -4.99 -14.71
C GLU A 119 11.02 -3.98 -15.64
N GLY A 120 11.59 -2.78 -15.77
CA GLY A 120 11.07 -1.73 -16.61
C GLY A 120 11.29 -1.97 -18.09
N ARG A 121 10.52 -1.25 -18.91
CA ARG A 121 10.68 -1.22 -20.37
C ARG A 121 10.79 0.22 -20.85
N PRO A 122 11.61 0.52 -21.87
CA PRO A 122 11.76 1.88 -22.35
C PRO A 122 10.41 2.39 -22.89
N PHE A 123 10.02 3.61 -22.52
CA PHE A 123 8.80 4.26 -23.05
C PHE A 123 9.11 5.37 -24.06
N LEU A 124 10.39 5.67 -24.29
CA LEU A 124 10.88 6.65 -25.25
C LEU A 124 12.20 6.14 -25.86
N GLY A 125 12.50 6.55 -27.09
CA GLY A 125 13.69 6.12 -27.84
C GLY A 125 13.39 5.02 -28.88
N PRO A 126 14.41 4.48 -29.55
CA PRO A 126 14.25 3.59 -30.71
C PRO A 126 13.49 2.30 -30.37
N ASP A 127 13.77 1.68 -29.23
CA ASP A 127 13.12 0.43 -28.81
C ASP A 127 11.95 0.63 -27.85
N ALA A 128 11.26 1.79 -27.90
CA ALA A 128 10.17 2.10 -26.98
C ALA A 128 8.99 1.12 -27.07
N VAL A 129 8.50 0.65 -25.91
CA VAL A 129 7.41 -0.32 -25.80
C VAL A 129 6.26 0.25 -24.98
N LYS A 130 5.08 0.31 -25.59
CA LYS A 130 3.84 0.69 -24.88
C LYS A 130 3.43 -0.37 -23.86
N ARG A 131 2.89 0.07 -22.71
CA ARG A 131 2.27 -0.81 -21.70
C ARG A 131 0.77 -0.53 -21.61
N ARG A 132 -0.01 -1.57 -21.28
CA ARG A 132 -1.47 -1.46 -21.11
C ARG A 132 -1.88 -1.10 -19.69
N HIS A 133 -1.01 -1.37 -18.72
CA HIS A 133 -1.24 -1.14 -17.31
C HIS A 133 0.05 -0.90 -16.54
N VAL A 134 -0.10 -0.31 -15.35
CA VAL A 134 0.92 -0.20 -14.31
C VAL A 134 0.52 -1.06 -13.12
N TYR A 135 1.48 -1.80 -12.59
CA TYR A 135 1.37 -2.49 -11.32
C TYR A 135 1.78 -1.55 -10.20
N LEU A 136 0.88 -1.31 -9.25
CA LEU A 136 1.10 -0.44 -8.10
C LEU A 136 1.08 -1.27 -6.82
N PHE A 137 1.95 -0.90 -5.88
CA PHE A 137 2.00 -1.54 -4.58
C PHE A 137 2.16 -0.52 -3.44
N ARG A 138 1.57 -0.87 -2.30
CA ARG A 138 1.75 -0.23 -1.00
C ARG A 138 1.99 -1.35 0.02
N GLY A 139 3.05 -1.21 0.80
CA GLY A 139 3.35 -2.08 1.93
C GLY A 139 3.21 -1.33 3.26
N ARG A 140 4.10 -1.64 4.21
CA ARG A 140 4.20 -0.92 5.47
C ARG A 140 4.52 0.57 5.26
N MET A 141 3.84 1.43 6.02
CA MET A 141 4.04 2.88 6.05
C MET A 141 4.54 3.29 7.42
N ASP A 142 5.86 3.43 7.55
CA ASP A 142 6.55 3.57 8.83
C ASP A 142 6.13 2.45 9.79
N GLU A 143 5.41 2.76 10.85
CA GLU A 143 5.04 1.81 11.90
C GLU A 143 3.72 1.04 11.63
N ARG A 144 3.09 1.23 10.46
CA ARG A 144 1.77 0.67 10.13
C ARG A 144 1.81 -0.28 8.94
N TYR A 145 1.48 -1.54 9.17
CA TYR A 145 1.27 -2.50 8.09
C TYR A 145 -0.06 -2.22 7.37
N ASP A 146 0.00 -2.04 6.04
CA ASP A 146 -1.17 -1.92 5.17
C ASP A 146 -0.85 -2.39 3.75
N THR A 147 -1.02 -3.68 3.52
CA THR A 147 -0.66 -4.28 2.23
C THR A 147 -1.77 -4.06 1.21
N VAL A 148 -1.48 -3.29 0.17
CA VAL A 148 -2.42 -2.97 -0.92
C VAL A 148 -1.71 -3.15 -2.26
N ARG A 149 -2.41 -3.68 -3.25
CA ARG A 149 -1.93 -3.76 -4.64
C ARG A 149 -2.98 -3.23 -5.59
N ALA A 150 -2.53 -2.75 -6.75
CA ALA A 150 -3.44 -2.21 -7.74
C ALA A 150 -2.94 -2.40 -9.17
N ILE A 151 -3.91 -2.43 -10.09
CA ILE A 151 -3.68 -2.34 -11.54
C ILE A 151 -4.31 -1.05 -12.03
N ARG A 152 -3.49 -0.17 -12.60
CA ARG A 152 -3.92 1.09 -13.22
C ARG A 152 -3.75 0.98 -14.73
N THR A 153 -4.85 0.99 -15.48
CA THR A 153 -4.85 1.06 -16.96
C THR A 153 -4.96 2.51 -17.42
N ARG A 154 -5.30 2.80 -18.67
CA ARG A 154 -5.74 4.14 -19.08
C ARG A 154 -7.09 4.50 -18.43
N GLU A 155 -8.04 3.56 -18.48
CA GLU A 155 -9.44 3.81 -18.13
C GLU A 155 -9.82 3.51 -16.68
N TYR A 156 -9.18 2.51 -16.07
CA TYR A 156 -9.57 1.97 -14.77
C TYR A 156 -8.43 1.95 -13.75
N LEU A 157 -8.79 2.06 -12.47
CA LEU A 157 -7.99 1.61 -11.34
C LEU A 157 -8.73 0.46 -10.65
N TYR A 158 -8.07 -0.69 -10.52
CA TYR A 158 -8.50 -1.78 -9.65
C TYR A 158 -7.56 -1.86 -8.44
N VAL A 159 -8.12 -1.94 -7.24
CA VAL A 159 -7.38 -2.03 -5.97
C VAL A 159 -7.79 -3.30 -5.22
N LYS A 160 -6.81 -4.03 -4.71
CA LYS A 160 -6.98 -5.14 -3.78
C LYS A 160 -6.36 -4.78 -2.44
N ASN A 161 -7.19 -4.74 -1.40
CA ASN A 161 -6.76 -4.54 -0.02
C ASN A 161 -6.49 -5.90 0.63
N PHE A 162 -5.24 -6.16 1.02
CA PHE A 162 -4.87 -7.38 1.77
C PHE A 162 -4.97 -7.19 3.29
N SER A 163 -5.24 -5.98 3.76
CA SER A 163 -5.56 -5.67 5.15
C SER A 163 -6.91 -4.94 5.26
N PRO A 164 -8.03 -5.51 4.75
CA PRO A 164 -9.29 -4.77 4.66
C PRO A 164 -9.93 -4.51 6.04
N HIS A 165 -9.54 -5.26 7.07
CA HIS A 165 -9.94 -5.02 8.47
C HIS A 165 -9.30 -3.74 9.07
N ARG A 166 -8.28 -3.16 8.41
CA ARG A 166 -7.63 -1.90 8.82
C ARG A 166 -8.20 -0.71 8.04
N PRO A 167 -8.30 0.49 8.63
CA PRO A 167 -8.69 1.70 7.91
C PRO A 167 -7.63 2.14 6.90
N CYS A 168 -7.97 3.06 6.00
CA CYS A 168 -7.01 3.62 5.03
C CYS A 168 -6.04 4.61 5.71
N GLY A 169 -6.61 5.56 6.46
CA GLY A 169 -5.93 6.52 7.32
C GLY A 169 -5.65 5.91 8.69
N GLN A 170 -4.68 5.01 8.78
CA GLN A 170 -4.17 4.58 10.08
C GLN A 170 -3.47 5.75 10.80
N ALA A 171 -3.36 5.69 12.12
CA ALA A 171 -2.62 6.67 12.91
C ALA A 171 -1.11 6.42 12.78
N TYR A 172 -0.48 6.92 11.71
CA TYR A 172 0.98 6.96 11.56
C TYR A 172 1.53 8.32 11.99
N THR A 173 2.70 8.35 12.62
CA THR A 173 3.22 9.49 13.40
C THR A 173 3.56 10.69 12.50
N TYR A 174 4.13 10.44 11.32
CA TYR A 174 4.57 11.48 10.40
C TYR A 174 3.48 12.49 9.96
N PRO A 175 2.36 12.11 9.33
CA PRO A 175 1.36 13.05 8.82
C PRO A 175 0.67 13.81 9.95
N PHE A 176 0.47 13.19 11.11
CA PHE A 176 -0.19 13.83 12.25
C PHE A 176 0.73 14.87 12.90
N ARG A 177 2.05 14.78 12.70
CA ARG A 177 3.02 15.79 13.12
C ARG A 177 3.25 16.88 12.09
N VAL A 178 3.32 16.50 10.80
CA VAL A 178 3.80 17.39 9.73
C VAL A 178 2.64 18.07 8.99
N LEU A 179 1.48 17.43 8.91
CA LEU A 179 0.31 17.90 8.17
C LEU A 179 -0.79 18.30 9.15
N ALA A 180 -0.89 19.59 9.46
CA ALA A 180 -1.98 20.13 10.29
C ALA A 180 -3.37 19.76 9.71
N SER A 181 -3.47 19.64 8.38
CA SER A 181 -4.66 19.18 7.67
C SER A 181 -5.07 17.74 8.01
N MET A 182 -4.12 16.84 8.29
CA MET A 182 -4.41 15.47 8.71
C MET A 182 -5.07 15.45 10.10
N GLY A 183 -4.53 16.22 11.05
CA GLY A 183 -5.12 16.38 12.37
C GLY A 183 -6.51 17.02 12.29
N SER A 184 -6.67 18.10 11.52
CA SER A 184 -7.97 18.75 11.31
C SER A 184 -9.01 17.82 10.71
N TRP A 185 -8.65 16.97 9.73
CA TRP A 185 -9.57 15.99 9.16
C TRP A 185 -9.97 14.92 10.18
N TYR A 186 -9.02 14.43 10.99
CA TYR A 186 -9.33 13.44 12.03
C TYR A 186 -10.26 14.00 13.12
N GLU A 187 -10.05 15.25 13.56
CA GLU A 187 -10.95 15.90 14.53
C GLU A 187 -12.37 16.09 13.96
N ALA A 188 -12.50 16.55 12.71
CA ALA A 188 -13.79 16.65 12.04
C ALA A 188 -14.50 15.28 11.93
N PHE A 189 -13.72 14.20 11.74
CA PHE A 189 -14.26 12.84 11.75
C PHE A 189 -14.78 12.44 13.13
N LYS A 190 -13.99 12.66 14.19
CA LYS A 190 -14.39 12.37 15.58
C LYS A 190 -15.61 13.18 16.03
N ALA A 191 -15.72 14.42 15.56
CA ALA A 191 -16.85 15.31 15.84
C ALA A 191 -18.14 14.94 15.07
N GLY A 192 -18.07 13.98 14.13
CA GLY A 192 -19.22 13.60 13.30
C GLY A 192 -19.55 14.61 12.18
N GLU A 193 -18.62 15.50 11.86
CA GLU A 193 -18.80 16.58 10.88
C GLU A 193 -18.46 16.14 9.45
N CYS A 194 -17.83 14.98 9.28
CA CYS A 194 -17.51 14.42 7.97
C CYS A 194 -18.74 13.79 7.30
N ASN A 195 -18.93 14.07 6.01
CA ASN A 195 -19.84 13.28 5.17
C ASN A 195 -19.31 11.85 4.94
N GLU A 196 -20.09 11.00 4.28
CA GLU A 196 -19.73 9.59 4.07
C GLU A 196 -18.39 9.40 3.33
N ILE A 197 -18.13 10.22 2.30
CA ILE A 197 -16.89 10.15 1.50
C ILE A 197 -15.68 10.55 2.36
N GLN A 198 -15.80 11.63 3.13
CA GLN A 198 -14.75 12.14 4.01
C GLN A 198 -14.47 11.18 5.17
N ALA A 199 -15.51 10.60 5.75
CA ALA A 199 -15.40 9.68 6.88
C ALA A 199 -14.79 8.33 6.47
N ARG A 200 -14.93 7.91 5.20
CA ARG A 200 -14.46 6.61 4.71
C ARG A 200 -12.97 6.39 4.92
N TYR A 201 -12.15 7.44 4.83
CA TYR A 201 -10.70 7.33 5.01
C TYR A 201 -10.32 6.73 6.37
N TRP A 202 -11.12 7.01 7.41
CA TRP A 202 -10.90 6.57 8.78
C TRP A 202 -11.60 5.26 9.14
N LYS A 203 -12.33 4.65 8.19
CA LYS A 203 -13.10 3.42 8.39
C LYS A 203 -12.41 2.22 7.71
N PRO A 204 -12.68 0.98 8.16
CA PRO A 204 -12.17 -0.23 7.50
C PRO A 204 -12.45 -0.26 6.00
N LYS A 205 -11.49 -0.78 5.24
CA LYS A 205 -11.54 -0.79 3.78
C LYS A 205 -12.41 -1.92 3.23
N ALA A 206 -12.95 -1.72 2.04
CA ALA A 206 -13.49 -2.80 1.23
C ALA A 206 -12.37 -3.79 0.83
N ALA A 207 -12.71 -5.05 0.57
CA ALA A 207 -11.75 -6.03 0.08
C ALA A 207 -11.17 -5.64 -1.29
N GLU A 208 -12.02 -5.08 -2.15
CA GLU A 208 -11.67 -4.66 -3.52
C GLU A 208 -12.32 -3.31 -3.83
N GLU A 209 -11.68 -2.55 -4.70
CA GLU A 209 -12.21 -1.30 -5.24
C GLU A 209 -11.99 -1.26 -6.75
N LEU A 210 -12.92 -0.65 -7.48
CA LEU A 210 -12.83 -0.47 -8.93
C LEU A 210 -13.34 0.91 -9.29
N TYR A 211 -12.54 1.69 -10.00
CA TYR A 211 -12.90 3.04 -10.43
C TYR A 211 -12.68 3.20 -11.93
N ARG A 212 -13.61 3.86 -12.60
CA ARG A 212 -13.40 4.35 -13.97
C ARG A 212 -12.97 5.80 -13.90
N ILE A 213 -11.72 6.06 -14.28
CA ILE A 213 -11.03 7.30 -13.90
C ILE A 213 -11.58 8.53 -14.62
N LYS A 214 -12.06 8.37 -15.85
CA LYS A 214 -12.72 9.47 -16.57
C LYS A 214 -13.97 9.97 -15.86
N ASP A 215 -14.72 9.07 -15.23
CA ASP A 215 -16.02 9.35 -14.62
C ASP A 215 -15.86 9.77 -13.14
N ASP A 216 -14.82 9.26 -12.48
CA ASP A 216 -14.50 9.55 -11.07
C ASP A 216 -12.99 9.83 -10.89
N PRO A 217 -12.54 11.06 -11.16
CA PRO A 217 -11.13 11.43 -11.07
C PRO A 217 -10.58 11.43 -9.63
N PHE A 218 -11.46 11.45 -8.62
CA PHE A 218 -11.07 11.41 -7.21
C PHE A 218 -11.13 10.02 -6.59
N GLN A 219 -11.68 9.04 -7.31
CA GLN A 219 -11.76 7.63 -6.91
C GLN A 219 -12.51 7.47 -5.58
N THR A 220 -13.73 8.02 -5.53
CA THR A 220 -14.62 8.02 -4.37
C THR A 220 -15.86 7.15 -4.55
N ALA A 221 -16.19 6.68 -5.76
CA ALA A 221 -17.36 5.86 -6.04
C ALA A 221 -16.96 4.52 -6.68
N SER A 222 -16.75 3.49 -5.85
CA SER A 222 -16.36 2.16 -6.34
C SER A 222 -17.49 1.52 -7.16
N LEU A 223 -17.10 0.86 -8.24
CA LEU A 223 -17.94 0.13 -9.19
C LEU A 223 -18.04 -1.37 -8.87
N VAL A 224 -17.39 -1.84 -7.80
CA VAL A 224 -17.48 -3.24 -7.35
C VAL A 224 -18.94 -3.57 -7.01
N GLY A 225 -19.39 -4.76 -7.42
CA GLY A 225 -20.77 -5.22 -7.22
C GLY A 225 -21.76 -4.81 -8.31
N ARG A 226 -21.35 -3.93 -9.24
CA ARG A 226 -22.18 -3.55 -10.39
C ARG A 226 -22.08 -4.59 -11.53
N PRO A 227 -23.19 -5.23 -11.95
CA PRO A 227 -23.16 -6.30 -12.95
C PRO A 227 -22.46 -5.92 -14.26
N GLU A 228 -22.66 -4.69 -14.75
CA GLU A 228 -22.07 -4.16 -15.97
C GLU A 228 -20.54 -4.05 -15.92
N HIS A 229 -19.95 -4.05 -14.72
CA HIS A 229 -18.50 -3.98 -14.52
C HIS A 229 -17.88 -5.32 -14.09
N ALA A 230 -18.67 -6.39 -13.98
CA ALA A 230 -18.18 -7.69 -13.52
C ALA A 230 -17.08 -8.28 -14.43
N ALA A 231 -17.20 -8.10 -15.75
CA ALA A 231 -16.21 -8.60 -16.71
C ALA A 231 -14.86 -7.91 -16.56
N VAL A 232 -14.83 -6.57 -16.49
CA VAL A 232 -13.60 -5.79 -16.32
C VAL A 232 -12.98 -6.02 -14.94
N LEU A 233 -13.79 -6.13 -13.87
CA LEU A 233 -13.31 -6.49 -12.54
C LEU A 233 -12.60 -7.85 -12.55
N GLY A 234 -13.24 -8.87 -13.16
CA GLY A 234 -12.67 -10.20 -13.29
C GLY A 234 -11.37 -10.22 -14.10
N GLN A 235 -11.27 -9.42 -15.16
CA GLN A 235 -10.05 -9.26 -15.94
C GLN A 235 -8.93 -8.63 -15.13
N LEU A 236 -9.18 -7.48 -14.48
CA LEU A 236 -8.15 -6.76 -13.71
C LEU A 236 -7.69 -7.55 -12.49
N ARG A 237 -8.57 -8.36 -11.88
CA ARG A 237 -8.20 -9.32 -10.82
C ARG A 237 -7.20 -10.37 -11.31
N ARG A 238 -7.41 -10.91 -12.52
CA ARG A 238 -6.45 -11.85 -13.14
C ARG A 238 -5.13 -11.15 -13.47
N THR A 239 -5.19 -9.96 -14.07
CA THR A 239 -3.98 -9.16 -14.35
C THR A 239 -3.17 -8.91 -13.08
N LEU A 240 -3.82 -8.57 -11.96
CA LEU A 240 -3.15 -8.38 -10.68
C LEU A 240 -2.44 -9.65 -10.20
N MET A 241 -3.14 -10.80 -10.25
CA MET A 241 -2.55 -12.09 -9.88
C MET A 241 -1.33 -12.41 -10.75
N ASP A 242 -1.43 -12.21 -12.05
CA ASP A 242 -0.35 -12.53 -12.97
C ASP A 242 0.85 -11.60 -12.77
N GLU A 243 0.64 -10.31 -12.47
CA GLU A 243 1.73 -9.40 -12.09
C GLU A 243 2.41 -9.84 -10.79
N MET A 244 1.65 -10.14 -9.73
CA MET A 244 2.20 -10.62 -8.45
C MET A 244 3.04 -11.89 -8.66
N VAL A 245 2.55 -12.85 -9.44
CA VAL A 245 3.28 -14.10 -9.75
C VAL A 245 4.53 -13.81 -10.58
N ARG A 246 4.43 -12.96 -11.60
CA ARG A 246 5.53 -12.61 -12.50
C ARG A 246 6.67 -11.92 -11.75
N THR A 247 6.36 -10.97 -10.88
CA THR A 247 7.34 -10.23 -10.08
C THR A 247 7.78 -10.97 -8.81
N ARG A 248 7.17 -12.13 -8.52
CA ARG A 248 7.39 -12.91 -7.28
C ARG A 248 7.20 -12.03 -6.04
N ASP A 249 6.12 -11.27 -5.98
CA ASP A 249 5.88 -10.21 -4.98
C ASP A 249 6.14 -10.66 -3.53
N THR A 250 7.26 -10.22 -2.98
CA THR A 250 7.68 -10.55 -1.61
C THR A 250 6.96 -9.72 -0.55
N GLY A 251 6.26 -8.65 -0.91
CA GLY A 251 5.50 -7.84 0.04
C GLY A 251 4.20 -8.49 0.53
N LEU A 252 3.91 -9.72 0.08
CA LEU A 252 2.86 -10.61 0.60
C LEU A 252 3.44 -11.65 1.58
N ILE A 253 4.75 -11.59 1.86
CA ILE A 253 5.43 -12.31 2.93
C ILE A 253 5.50 -11.35 4.13
N PRO A 254 5.04 -11.75 5.33
CA PRO A 254 5.22 -10.92 6.52
C PRO A 254 6.72 -10.65 6.75
N GLU A 255 7.07 -9.39 7.03
CA GLU A 255 8.47 -8.95 7.15
C GLU A 255 9.25 -9.81 8.17
N GLY A 256 8.61 -10.17 9.28
CA GLY A 256 9.16 -11.02 10.34
C GLY A 256 9.55 -12.43 9.90
N MET A 257 8.90 -12.96 8.86
CA MET A 257 9.22 -14.28 8.29
C MET A 257 10.40 -14.24 7.31
N SER A 258 10.80 -13.07 6.81
CA SER A 258 11.71 -12.97 5.65
C SER A 258 13.04 -13.67 5.88
N GLY A 259 13.71 -13.40 7.01
CA GLY A 259 14.99 -14.03 7.35
C GLY A 259 14.86 -15.54 7.58
N ARG A 260 13.76 -15.99 8.20
CA ARG A 260 13.48 -17.40 8.44
C ARG A 260 13.29 -18.18 7.13
N LEU A 261 12.51 -17.61 6.21
CA LEU A 261 12.20 -18.25 4.93
C LEU A 261 13.39 -18.24 3.98
N ALA A 262 14.14 -17.14 3.94
CA ALA A 262 15.30 -17.01 3.07
C ALA A 262 16.53 -17.78 3.59
N GLY A 263 16.64 -17.99 4.90
CA GLY A 263 17.78 -18.65 5.52
C GLY A 263 19.07 -17.88 5.25
N SER A 264 20.04 -18.51 4.59
CA SER A 264 21.30 -17.86 4.17
C SER A 264 21.20 -17.10 2.83
N LYS A 265 20.07 -17.21 2.12
CA LYS A 265 19.84 -16.52 0.85
C LYS A 265 19.29 -15.11 1.08
N THR A 266 19.34 -14.28 0.04
CA THR A 266 18.53 -13.06 0.03
C THR A 266 17.05 -13.42 -0.15
N ILE A 267 16.14 -12.54 0.28
CA ILE A 267 14.70 -12.72 0.04
C ILE A 267 14.39 -12.76 -1.47
N HIS A 268 15.16 -12.04 -2.28
CA HIS A 268 15.07 -12.03 -3.74
C HIS A 268 15.31 -13.44 -4.33
N ASP A 269 16.34 -14.14 -3.84
CA ASP A 269 16.70 -15.47 -4.32
C ASP A 269 15.75 -16.54 -3.78
N TYR A 270 15.29 -16.39 -2.54
CA TYR A 270 14.21 -17.23 -2.01
C TYR A 270 12.95 -17.14 -2.88
N ALA A 271 12.52 -15.92 -3.21
CA ALA A 271 11.31 -15.68 -4.00
C ALA A 271 11.39 -16.27 -5.43
N ARG A 272 12.60 -16.41 -5.97
CA ARG A 272 12.86 -17.04 -7.27
C ARG A 272 13.08 -18.54 -7.20
N SER A 273 13.23 -19.10 -6.00
CA SER A 273 13.37 -20.55 -5.81
C SER A 273 12.02 -21.28 -5.82
N ASP A 274 12.07 -22.60 -6.00
CA ASP A 274 10.88 -23.46 -5.95
C ASP A 274 10.24 -23.56 -4.55
N ALA A 275 10.99 -23.18 -3.51
CA ALA A 275 10.48 -23.13 -2.14
C ALA A 275 9.37 -22.07 -1.99
N PHE A 276 9.46 -20.96 -2.73
CA PHE A 276 8.41 -19.95 -2.75
C PHE A 276 7.34 -20.30 -3.79
N ARG A 277 6.30 -21.00 -3.31
CA ARG A 277 5.10 -21.36 -4.06
C ARG A 277 4.17 -20.14 -4.27
N ALA A 278 4.66 -19.16 -5.04
CA ALA A 278 4.07 -17.83 -5.18
C ALA A 278 2.56 -17.84 -5.51
N ARG A 279 2.16 -18.60 -6.55
CA ARG A 279 0.75 -18.66 -6.96
C ARG A 279 -0.16 -19.25 -5.87
N GLN A 280 0.31 -20.24 -5.11
CA GLN A 280 -0.43 -20.80 -3.98
C GLN A 280 -0.59 -19.79 -2.85
N VAL A 281 0.50 -19.13 -2.45
CA VAL A 281 0.51 -18.09 -1.41
C VAL A 281 -0.42 -16.94 -1.78
N PHE A 282 -0.33 -16.42 -3.01
CA PHE A 282 -1.19 -15.30 -3.44
C PHE A 282 -2.64 -15.70 -3.58
N SER A 283 -2.94 -16.96 -3.96
CA SER A 283 -4.32 -17.46 -3.97
C SER A 283 -4.89 -17.53 -2.55
N ALA A 284 -4.11 -18.01 -1.58
CA ALA A 284 -4.49 -17.99 -0.16
C ALA A 284 -4.73 -16.56 0.34
N ALA A 285 -3.84 -15.61 0.01
CA ALA A 285 -3.99 -14.20 0.39
C ALA A 285 -5.25 -13.55 -0.21
N MET A 286 -5.52 -13.78 -1.50
CA MET A 286 -6.71 -13.25 -2.18
C MET A 286 -8.00 -13.76 -1.54
N LEU A 287 -8.03 -15.07 -1.23
CA LEU A 287 -9.16 -15.75 -0.60
C LEU A 287 -9.37 -15.28 0.85
N ALA A 288 -8.30 -15.23 1.65
CA ALA A 288 -8.34 -14.78 3.04
C ALA A 288 -8.89 -13.36 3.17
N THR A 289 -8.57 -12.49 2.23
CA THR A 289 -8.92 -11.08 2.29
C THR A 289 -10.17 -10.73 1.47
N SER A 290 -10.98 -11.75 1.11
CA SER A 290 -12.20 -11.58 0.29
C SER A 290 -13.41 -11.05 1.07
N ARG A 291 -13.42 -11.17 2.40
CA ARG A 291 -14.60 -10.95 3.27
C ARG A 291 -15.79 -11.87 2.95
N ASP A 292 -15.55 -13.02 2.32
CA ASP A 292 -16.58 -13.98 1.96
C ASP A 292 -16.57 -15.19 2.90
N ALA A 293 -17.60 -15.36 3.72
CA ALA A 293 -17.70 -16.45 4.69
C ALA A 293 -17.72 -17.85 4.04
N ARG A 294 -18.00 -17.96 2.73
CA ARG A 294 -17.93 -19.25 2.00
C ARG A 294 -16.54 -19.87 1.98
N VAL A 295 -15.50 -19.09 2.33
CA VAL A 295 -14.11 -19.55 2.32
C VAL A 295 -13.68 -20.24 3.62
N LEU A 296 -14.54 -20.29 4.65
CA LEU A 296 -14.21 -20.82 5.98
C LEU A 296 -13.64 -22.24 5.95
N GLU A 297 -14.23 -23.14 5.17
CA GLU A 297 -13.72 -24.52 5.03
C GLU A 297 -12.28 -24.53 4.51
N THR A 298 -12.00 -23.68 3.51
CA THR A 298 -10.66 -23.55 2.95
C THR A 298 -9.69 -22.95 3.96
N LEU A 299 -10.09 -21.95 4.74
CA LEU A 299 -9.27 -21.37 5.81
C LEU A 299 -8.92 -22.44 6.87
N GLY A 300 -9.88 -23.25 7.29
CA GLY A 300 -9.64 -24.35 8.25
C GLY A 300 -8.74 -25.47 7.73
N ARG A 301 -8.62 -25.63 6.41
CA ARG A 301 -7.61 -26.50 5.78
C ARG A 301 -6.24 -25.82 5.77
N LEU A 302 -6.16 -24.56 5.34
CA LEU A 302 -4.92 -23.80 5.25
C LEU A 302 -4.27 -23.56 6.62
N SER A 303 -5.06 -23.44 7.69
CA SER A 303 -4.55 -23.30 9.06
C SER A 303 -3.74 -24.50 9.56
N ARG A 304 -3.80 -25.64 8.84
CA ARG A 304 -3.05 -26.87 9.14
C ARG A 304 -1.97 -27.17 8.09
N SER A 305 -1.71 -26.22 7.19
CA SER A 305 -0.69 -26.39 6.16
C SER A 305 0.70 -26.46 6.76
N GLU A 306 1.60 -27.22 6.13
CA GLU A 306 3.04 -27.18 6.43
C GLU A 306 3.64 -25.79 6.13
N SER A 307 3.06 -25.06 5.17
CA SER A 307 3.48 -23.70 4.82
C SER A 307 3.04 -22.69 5.87
N ALA A 308 4.03 -22.06 6.52
CA ALA A 308 3.77 -20.96 7.47
C ALA A 308 3.03 -19.78 6.82
N LEU A 309 3.28 -19.52 5.53
CA LEU A 309 2.57 -18.47 4.78
C LEU A 309 1.09 -18.79 4.59
N GLU A 310 0.75 -20.06 4.35
CA GLU A 310 -0.66 -20.46 4.23
C GLU A 310 -1.37 -20.41 5.59
N ARG A 311 -0.70 -20.80 6.67
CA ARG A 311 -1.25 -20.67 8.04
C ARG A 311 -1.44 -19.21 8.43
N TYR A 312 -0.48 -18.33 8.10
CA TYR A 312 -0.61 -16.89 8.27
C TYR A 312 -1.84 -16.34 7.56
N TRP A 313 -1.99 -16.61 6.26
CA TRP A 313 -3.14 -16.14 5.50
C TRP A 313 -4.46 -16.77 5.98
N ALA A 314 -4.44 -18.01 6.48
CA ALA A 314 -5.62 -18.60 7.12
C ALA A 314 -6.06 -17.80 8.35
N ALA A 315 -5.12 -17.49 9.26
CA ALA A 315 -5.37 -16.65 10.43
C ALA A 315 -5.82 -15.23 10.02
N THR A 316 -5.21 -14.63 8.99
CA THR A 316 -5.65 -13.35 8.44
C THR A 316 -7.09 -13.42 7.93
N GLY A 317 -7.47 -14.52 7.28
CA GLY A 317 -8.84 -14.71 6.80
C GLY A 317 -9.85 -14.75 7.93
N CYS A 318 -9.53 -15.46 9.02
CA CYS A 318 -10.35 -15.46 10.22
C CYS A 318 -10.46 -14.05 10.83
N LEU A 319 -9.34 -13.32 10.92
CA LEU A 319 -9.32 -11.94 11.41
C LEU A 319 -10.21 -11.02 10.55
N VAL A 320 -10.15 -11.15 9.22
CA VAL A 320 -10.95 -10.35 8.27
C VAL A 320 -12.44 -10.66 8.36
N LEU A 321 -12.81 -11.92 8.59
CA LEU A 321 -14.20 -12.36 8.76
C LEU A 321 -14.75 -12.02 10.16
N GLY A 322 -13.87 -11.84 11.16
CA GLY A 322 -14.28 -11.51 12.52
C GLY A 322 -15.20 -12.59 13.09
N GLN A 323 -16.38 -12.20 13.57
CA GLN A 323 -17.36 -13.09 14.21
C GLN A 323 -17.81 -14.25 13.31
N ASP A 324 -17.84 -14.06 11.99
CA ASP A 324 -18.19 -15.13 11.05
C ASP A 324 -17.18 -16.30 11.07
N ALA A 325 -15.96 -16.07 11.60
CA ALA A 325 -14.93 -17.10 11.76
C ALA A 325 -15.04 -17.91 13.05
N GLY A 326 -16.12 -17.77 13.83
CA GLY A 326 -16.28 -18.44 15.13
C GLY A 326 -16.12 -19.97 15.07
N SER A 327 -16.52 -20.61 13.96
CA SER A 327 -16.35 -22.06 13.75
C SER A 327 -14.88 -22.51 13.67
N LEU A 328 -13.94 -21.58 13.48
CA LEU A 328 -12.50 -21.84 13.42
C LEU A 328 -11.76 -21.43 14.70
N LYS A 329 -12.48 -21.06 15.78
CA LYS A 329 -11.87 -20.66 17.06
C LYS A 329 -10.85 -21.67 17.58
N ASP A 330 -11.18 -22.96 17.61
CA ASP A 330 -10.27 -24.01 18.08
C ASP A 330 -9.01 -24.13 17.20
N ARG A 331 -9.15 -23.85 15.90
CA ARG A 331 -8.00 -23.81 14.99
C ARG A 331 -7.09 -22.63 15.30
N LEU A 332 -7.66 -21.47 15.60
CA LEU A 332 -6.88 -20.28 15.98
C LEU A 332 -6.18 -20.47 17.33
N LEU A 333 -6.85 -21.10 18.31
CA LEU A 333 -6.23 -21.44 19.59
C LEU A 333 -4.99 -22.33 19.40
N ALA A 334 -5.06 -23.33 18.51
CA ALA A 334 -3.89 -24.15 18.19
C ALA A 334 -2.76 -23.35 17.52
N LEU A 335 -3.07 -22.31 16.74
CA LEU A 335 -2.07 -21.44 16.10
C LEU A 335 -1.37 -20.49 17.06
N LEU A 336 -1.84 -20.33 18.30
CA LEU A 336 -1.11 -19.57 19.33
C LEU A 336 0.24 -20.21 19.68
N GLU A 337 0.40 -21.51 19.44
CA GLU A 337 1.63 -22.27 19.66
C GLU A 337 2.48 -22.46 18.39
N ASP A 338 2.12 -21.82 17.27
CA ASP A 338 2.80 -22.00 15.98
C ASP A 338 4.32 -21.74 16.06
N SER A 339 5.17 -22.44 15.31
CA SER A 339 6.62 -22.17 15.37
C SER A 339 7.04 -20.80 14.81
N VAL A 340 6.13 -20.07 14.15
CA VAL A 340 6.36 -18.76 13.54
C VAL A 340 5.52 -17.68 14.21
N PHE A 341 6.16 -16.62 14.71
CA PHE A 341 5.49 -15.60 15.51
C PHE A 341 4.49 -14.75 14.72
N ASP A 342 4.74 -14.42 13.45
CA ASP A 342 3.74 -13.72 12.61
C ASP A 342 2.40 -14.50 12.51
N VAL A 343 2.45 -15.84 12.54
CA VAL A 343 1.23 -16.68 12.60
C VAL A 343 0.55 -16.53 13.96
N ARG A 344 1.31 -16.61 15.07
CA ARG A 344 0.79 -16.42 16.42
C ARG A 344 0.13 -15.06 16.59
N VAL A 345 0.78 -13.99 16.14
CA VAL A 345 0.29 -12.61 16.23
C VAL A 345 -1.06 -12.47 15.55
N THR A 346 -1.16 -12.95 14.31
CA THR A 346 -2.38 -12.85 13.52
C THR A 346 -3.50 -13.70 14.11
N ALA A 347 -3.18 -14.91 14.61
CA ALA A 347 -4.15 -15.78 15.27
C ALA A 347 -4.65 -15.18 16.59
N ALA A 348 -3.75 -14.58 17.39
CA ALA A 348 -4.10 -13.89 18.62
C ALA A 348 -5.00 -12.68 18.35
N GLU A 349 -4.70 -11.86 17.33
CA GLU A 349 -5.60 -10.76 16.96
C GLU A 349 -6.98 -11.26 16.54
N ALA A 350 -7.05 -12.31 15.71
CA ALA A 350 -8.31 -12.93 15.30
C ALA A 350 -9.12 -13.43 16.51
N LEU A 351 -8.46 -14.08 17.47
CA LEU A 351 -9.08 -14.54 18.72
C LEU A 351 -9.57 -13.37 19.58
N GLY A 352 -8.79 -12.30 19.68
CA GLY A 352 -9.24 -11.08 20.36
C GLY A 352 -10.52 -10.51 19.74
N VAL A 353 -10.61 -10.48 18.41
CA VAL A 353 -11.84 -10.08 17.68
C VAL A 353 -13.01 -11.02 17.94
N LEU A 354 -12.76 -12.31 18.21
CA LEU A 354 -13.76 -13.30 18.62
C LEU A 354 -14.12 -13.24 20.11
N GLY A 355 -13.53 -12.32 20.89
CA GLY A 355 -13.79 -12.16 22.32
C GLY A 355 -12.83 -12.92 23.25
N GLU A 356 -11.81 -13.58 22.70
CA GLU A 356 -10.84 -14.39 23.46
C GLU A 356 -9.58 -13.58 23.84
N THR A 357 -9.77 -12.35 24.34
CA THR A 357 -8.67 -11.42 24.66
C THR A 357 -7.75 -11.95 25.77
N ALA A 358 -8.28 -12.73 26.71
CA ALA A 358 -7.51 -13.39 27.75
C ALA A 358 -6.49 -14.41 27.21
N ALA A 359 -6.80 -15.06 26.08
CA ALA A 359 -5.86 -15.95 25.38
C ALA A 359 -4.92 -15.16 24.45
N ALA A 360 -5.42 -14.11 23.81
CA ALA A 360 -4.66 -13.31 22.84
C ALA A 360 -3.55 -12.46 23.48
N ALA A 361 -3.87 -11.73 24.55
CA ALA A 361 -2.97 -10.71 25.11
C ALA A 361 -1.61 -11.26 25.60
N PRO A 362 -1.55 -12.40 26.33
CA PRO A 362 -0.27 -12.98 26.76
C PRO A 362 0.63 -13.38 25.58
N VAL A 363 0.04 -13.91 24.50
CA VAL A 363 0.79 -14.32 23.30
C VAL A 363 1.36 -13.11 22.59
N LEU A 364 0.56 -12.05 22.42
CA LEU A 364 1.04 -10.80 21.83
C LEU A 364 2.17 -10.19 22.67
N ALA A 365 2.03 -10.12 23.99
CA ALA A 365 3.06 -9.63 24.89
C ALA A 365 4.37 -10.44 24.81
N ALA A 366 4.27 -11.78 24.70
CA ALA A 366 5.42 -12.65 24.52
C ALA A 366 6.14 -12.38 23.19
N VAL A 367 5.40 -12.26 22.08
CA VAL A 367 6.00 -11.95 20.76
C VAL A 367 6.66 -10.57 20.75
N ILE A 368 6.10 -9.57 21.43
CA ILE A 368 6.72 -8.25 21.52
C ILE A 368 8.12 -8.34 22.14
N LYS A 369 8.28 -9.19 23.14
CA LYS A 369 9.53 -9.39 23.88
C LYS A 369 10.53 -10.27 23.11
N ASP A 370 10.05 -11.40 22.60
CA ASP A 370 10.91 -12.49 22.14
C ASP A 370 11.07 -12.52 20.61
N GLY A 371 10.21 -11.83 19.87
CA GLY A 371 10.24 -11.73 18.42
C GLY A 371 11.30 -10.78 17.86
N ASN A 372 11.53 -10.88 16.56
CA ASN A 372 12.35 -9.90 15.85
C ASN A 372 11.62 -8.54 15.76
N GLU A 373 12.32 -7.52 15.25
CA GLU A 373 11.79 -6.15 15.18
C GLU A 373 10.43 -6.06 14.46
N HIS A 374 10.26 -6.81 13.37
CA HIS A 374 9.04 -6.79 12.56
C HIS A 374 7.88 -7.55 13.22
N GLU A 375 8.17 -8.70 13.83
CA GLU A 375 7.19 -9.51 14.60
C GLU A 375 6.71 -8.73 15.83
N SER A 376 7.63 -8.08 16.54
CA SER A 376 7.34 -7.21 17.67
C SER A 376 6.44 -6.04 17.25
N LEU A 377 6.78 -5.36 16.15
CA LEU A 377 5.95 -4.29 15.59
C LEU A 377 4.55 -4.78 15.20
N ALA A 378 4.43 -5.95 14.59
CA ALA A 378 3.14 -6.55 14.22
C ALA A 378 2.28 -6.84 15.46
N ALA A 379 2.89 -7.39 16.51
CA ALA A 379 2.22 -7.68 17.78
C ALA A 379 1.71 -6.41 18.48
N ILE A 380 2.47 -5.31 18.45
CA ILE A 380 2.03 -4.01 18.98
C ILE A 380 0.86 -3.45 18.15
N ASN A 381 0.93 -3.55 16.81
CA ASN A 381 -0.17 -3.13 15.92
C ASN A 381 -1.45 -3.94 16.14
N ALA A 382 -1.34 -5.22 16.52
CA ALA A 382 -2.48 -6.06 16.89
C ALA A 382 -3.09 -5.64 18.24
N LEU A 383 -2.27 -5.47 19.29
CA LEU A 383 -2.75 -5.00 20.60
C LEU A 383 -3.46 -3.64 20.50
N GLU A 384 -2.90 -2.69 19.76
CA GLU A 384 -3.55 -1.40 19.56
C GLU A 384 -4.88 -1.53 18.81
N ALA A 385 -4.98 -2.43 17.83
CA ALA A 385 -6.23 -2.66 17.12
C ALA A 385 -7.34 -3.16 18.07
N LEU A 386 -7.00 -4.10 18.95
CA LEU A 386 -7.89 -4.60 19.99
C LEU A 386 -8.27 -3.48 20.98
N GLY A 387 -7.33 -2.61 21.33
CA GLY A 387 -7.58 -1.42 22.16
C GLY A 387 -8.54 -0.42 21.51
N ARG A 388 -8.25 0.00 20.28
CA ARG A 388 -9.04 1.01 19.55
C ARG A 388 -10.44 0.52 19.15
N SER A 389 -10.61 -0.79 19.01
CA SER A 389 -11.94 -1.40 18.79
C SER A 389 -12.77 -1.55 20.07
N GLY A 390 -12.19 -1.26 21.25
CA GLY A 390 -12.86 -1.39 22.54
C GLY A 390 -12.92 -2.83 23.06
N LEU A 391 -12.27 -3.79 22.40
CA LEU A 391 -12.19 -5.18 22.84
C LEU A 391 -11.21 -5.37 24.01
N MET A 392 -10.23 -4.47 24.11
CA MET A 392 -9.36 -4.32 25.28
C MET A 392 -9.38 -2.85 25.72
N SER A 393 -9.22 -2.60 27.01
CA SER A 393 -8.99 -1.24 27.49
C SER A 393 -7.59 -0.76 27.09
N MET A 394 -7.44 0.55 26.86
CA MET A 394 -6.12 1.12 26.58
C MET A 394 -5.15 0.98 27.78
N ALA A 395 -5.67 0.77 28.99
CA ALA A 395 -4.86 0.46 30.17
C ALA A 395 -4.24 -0.94 30.07
N GLU A 396 -5.02 -1.95 29.66
CA GLU A 396 -4.53 -3.32 29.43
C GLU A 396 -3.54 -3.39 28.27
N VAL A 397 -3.80 -2.64 27.18
CA VAL A 397 -2.85 -2.51 26.07
C VAL A 397 -1.52 -1.97 26.58
N LYS A 398 -1.53 -0.86 27.32
CA LYS A 398 -0.31 -0.25 27.89
C LYS A 398 0.41 -1.18 28.87
N ALA A 399 -0.32 -1.93 29.69
CA ALA A 399 0.26 -2.90 30.61
C ALA A 399 0.95 -4.08 29.89
N SER A 400 0.53 -4.38 28.65
CA SER A 400 1.11 -5.44 27.82
C SER A 400 2.34 -5.00 27.03
N LEU A 401 2.63 -3.69 26.98
CA LEU A 401 3.80 -3.14 26.29
C LEU A 401 5.03 -3.18 27.21
N PRO A 402 6.20 -3.64 26.72
CA PRO A 402 7.42 -3.59 27.51
C PRO A 402 7.91 -2.14 27.65
N LYS A 403 8.73 -1.89 28.67
CA LYS A 403 9.32 -0.56 28.93
C LYS A 403 10.24 -0.06 27.82
N GLN A 404 10.78 -0.97 27.02
CA GLN A 404 11.64 -0.66 25.88
C GLN A 404 11.20 -1.50 24.69
N VAL A 405 11.02 -0.85 23.55
CA VAL A 405 10.75 -1.50 22.26
C VAL A 405 11.79 -1.07 21.23
N ARG A 406 12.00 -1.90 20.20
CA ARG A 406 13.02 -1.66 19.17
C ARG A 406 12.44 -0.93 17.97
N GLY A 407 13.25 -0.08 17.35
CA GLY A 407 12.97 0.52 16.04
C GLY A 407 11.64 1.30 15.96
N ASP A 408 10.90 1.05 14.88
CA ASP A 408 9.62 1.72 14.57
C ASP A 408 8.53 1.49 15.61
N SER A 409 8.67 0.47 16.46
CA SER A 409 7.73 0.19 17.55
C SER A 409 7.56 1.37 18.52
N ASN A 410 8.61 2.18 18.72
CA ASN A 410 8.52 3.37 19.57
C ASN A 410 7.52 4.40 19.01
N ARG A 411 7.39 4.48 17.69
CA ARG A 411 6.45 5.37 17.02
C ARG A 411 5.01 4.89 17.20
N VAL A 412 4.78 3.57 17.27
CA VAL A 412 3.45 3.04 17.60
C VAL A 412 3.07 3.39 19.03
N ILE A 413 3.98 3.20 19.99
CA ILE A 413 3.74 3.57 21.39
C ILE A 413 3.44 5.06 21.51
N GLU A 414 4.22 5.89 20.82
CA GLU A 414 3.95 7.31 20.78
C GLU A 414 2.59 7.64 20.16
N ALA A 415 2.21 6.97 19.07
CA ALA A 415 0.90 7.13 18.46
C ALA A 415 -0.23 6.71 19.44
N ILE A 416 -0.04 5.64 20.20
CA ILE A 416 -0.95 5.18 21.27
C ILE A 416 -1.08 6.23 22.38
N GLU A 417 0.01 6.90 22.74
CA GLU A 417 0.05 7.85 23.85
C GLU A 417 -0.41 9.26 23.48
N LYS A 418 -0.07 9.72 22.27
CA LYS A 418 -0.22 11.12 21.84
C LYS A 418 -1.35 11.34 20.83
N ILE A 419 -1.72 10.34 20.04
CA ILE A 419 -2.81 10.47 19.07
C ILE A 419 -4.10 10.03 19.77
N ARG A 420 -4.69 10.99 20.50
CA ARG A 420 -5.96 10.88 21.22
C ARG A 420 -7.14 10.67 20.28
#